data_AF-A0A6P5AG11-F1
#
_entry.id   AF-A0A6P5AG11-F1
#
_cell.length_a   1.000
_cell.length_b   1.000
_cell.length_c   1.000
_cell.angle_alpha   90.00
_cell.angle_beta   90.00
_cell.angle_gamma   90.00
#
_symmetry.space_group_name_H-M   'P 1'
#
loop_
_entity.id
_entity.type
_entity.pdbx_description
1 polymer ?
#
loop_
_entity_poly.entity_id
_entity_poly.type
_entity_poly.pdbx_seq_one_letter_code
_entity_poly.pdbx_strand_id
1 'polypeptide(L)'
;MTYPHIVAVGLVVLCLCCSIPVGGEEMAGTPPEVGHYAVKNKHGETCFLADLAATFRIRYVKTDNTTAAAEYALPGNCSVAYESTCPNRLDGENQAVLLLHVPWDWDFGLYLRFSREKLVMEHFWLAEAVVYYRQDPSLFPDAKFPNHFFSPFLNNLREMETRSGFFRRRSFLCESGLTVFNLTFPYFDEAPGVHPNADLIFDYIHVQPFDVRY
;
A
#
# COMPACT_ATOMS: atom_id res chain seq x y z
N MET A 1 -53.55 39.69 43.23
CA MET A 1 -52.16 39.23 43.02
C MET A 1 -52.23 37.76 42.63
N THR A 2 -52.17 37.47 41.33
CA THR A 2 -52.36 36.12 40.78
C THR A 2 -51.20 35.87 39.81
N TYR A 3 -50.35 34.89 40.14
CA TYR A 3 -49.23 34.43 39.32
C TYR A 3 -49.73 33.58 38.15
N PRO A 4 -49.22 33.74 36.92
CA PRO A 4 -49.46 32.78 35.86
C PRO A 4 -48.41 31.65 35.95
N HIS A 5 -48.90 30.41 36.00
CA HIS A 5 -48.09 29.22 35.81
C HIS A 5 -47.69 29.07 34.35
N ILE A 6 -46.40 29.09 34.06
CA ILE A 6 -45.83 28.75 32.76
C ILE A 6 -45.72 27.22 32.70
N VAL A 7 -46.51 26.59 31.83
CA VAL A 7 -46.41 25.16 31.52
C VAL A 7 -45.39 25.00 30.39
N ALA A 8 -44.22 24.45 30.71
CA ALA A 8 -43.21 24.09 29.72
C ALA A 8 -43.64 22.80 29.01
N VAL A 9 -43.98 22.92 27.72
CA VAL A 9 -44.25 21.77 26.85
C VAL A 9 -42.90 21.23 26.37
N GLY A 10 -42.46 20.12 26.98
CA GLY A 10 -41.27 19.39 26.54
C GLY A 10 -41.53 18.69 25.20
N LEU A 11 -40.89 19.20 24.15
CA LEU A 11 -40.88 18.57 22.83
C LEU A 11 -39.91 17.37 22.86
N VAL A 12 -40.45 16.16 23.00
CA VAL A 12 -39.68 14.92 22.85
C VAL A 12 -39.53 14.64 21.35
N VAL A 13 -38.38 15.01 20.79
CA VAL A 13 -38.01 14.64 19.41
C VAL A 13 -37.53 13.18 19.44
N LEU A 14 -38.46 12.26 19.15
CA LEU A 14 -38.15 10.88 18.84
C LEU A 14 -37.39 10.83 17.51
N CYS A 15 -36.07 10.69 17.60
CA CYS A 15 -35.20 10.39 16.47
C CYS A 15 -35.36 8.90 16.11
N LEU A 16 -36.47 8.59 15.44
CA LEU A 16 -36.68 7.33 14.72
C LEU A 16 -36.27 7.59 13.26
N CYS A 17 -35.14 7.00 12.85
CA CYS A 17 -34.79 6.53 11.49
C CYS A 17 -33.27 6.55 11.29
N CYS A 18 -32.56 5.61 11.91
CA CYS A 18 -31.35 5.05 11.30
C CYS A 18 -31.51 3.54 11.30
N SER A 19 -32.20 3.03 10.29
CA SER A 19 -32.13 1.63 9.92
C SER A 19 -30.69 1.34 9.54
N ILE A 20 -29.95 0.64 10.40
CA ILE A 20 -28.60 0.18 10.08
C ILE A 20 -28.76 -0.93 9.03
N PRO A 21 -28.22 -0.79 7.80
CA PRO A 21 -28.13 -1.94 6.91
C PRO A 21 -27.19 -2.96 7.54
N VAL A 22 -27.71 -4.14 7.82
CA VAL A 22 -26.93 -5.34 8.14
C VAL A 22 -26.29 -5.79 6.84
N GLY A 23 -24.98 -5.56 6.69
CA GLY A 23 -24.23 -5.99 5.52
C GLY A 23 -22.75 -5.65 5.65
N GLY A 24 -21.94 -6.67 5.95
CA GLY A 24 -20.49 -6.59 6.03
C GLY A 24 -20.00 -6.04 7.36
N GLU A 25 -19.46 -6.91 8.20
CA GLU A 25 -18.57 -6.51 9.28
C GLU A 25 -17.37 -5.82 8.62
N GLU A 26 -17.42 -4.50 8.52
CA GLU A 26 -16.27 -3.65 8.25
C GLU A 26 -15.32 -3.89 9.42
N MET A 27 -14.44 -4.88 9.25
CA MET A 27 -13.26 -5.05 10.07
C MET A 27 -12.51 -3.74 9.95
N ALA A 28 -12.77 -2.80 10.87
CA ALA A 28 -11.95 -1.61 11.06
C ALA A 28 -10.55 -2.12 11.37
N GLY A 29 -9.73 -2.22 10.32
CA GLY A 29 -8.43 -2.84 10.36
C GLY A 29 -7.57 -2.18 11.42
N THR A 30 -6.82 -2.98 12.16
CA THR A 30 -5.76 -2.45 13.02
C THR A 30 -4.87 -1.52 12.17
N PRO A 31 -4.54 -0.31 12.65
CA PRO A 31 -3.66 0.60 11.92
C PRO A 31 -2.36 -0.12 11.52
N PRO A 32 -1.83 0.12 10.31
CA PRO A 32 -0.59 -0.54 9.89
C PRO A 32 0.56 -0.10 10.78
N GLU A 33 1.34 -1.09 11.23
CA GLU A 33 2.57 -0.86 11.99
C GLU A 33 3.69 -0.40 11.03
N VAL A 34 4.56 0.49 11.51
CA VAL A 34 5.75 0.88 10.73
C VAL A 34 6.75 -0.27 10.75
N GLY A 35 7.00 -0.87 9.59
CA GLY A 35 8.08 -1.83 9.38
C GLY A 35 9.38 -1.15 8.96
N HIS A 36 10.50 -1.76 9.30
CA HIS A 36 11.85 -1.25 9.04
C HIS A 36 12.62 -2.19 8.12
N TYR A 37 12.95 -1.73 6.92
CA TYR A 37 13.46 -2.56 5.85
C TYR A 37 14.79 -2.03 5.32
N ALA A 38 15.72 -2.95 5.08
CA ALA A 38 17.02 -2.65 4.52
C ALA A 38 17.38 -3.65 3.42
N VAL A 39 17.79 -3.15 2.25
CA VAL A 39 18.38 -3.97 1.18
C VAL A 39 19.88 -3.77 1.20
N LYS A 40 20.61 -4.89 1.19
CA LYS A 40 22.07 -4.92 1.17
C LYS A 40 22.58 -5.43 -0.16
N ASN A 41 23.68 -4.86 -0.63
CA ASN A 41 24.35 -5.35 -1.82
C ASN A 41 25.12 -6.66 -1.51
N LYS A 42 25.72 -7.25 -2.55
CA LYS A 42 26.57 -8.46 -2.41
C LYS A 42 27.79 -8.30 -1.49
N HIS A 43 28.16 -7.06 -1.16
CA HIS A 43 29.25 -6.73 -0.22
C HIS A 43 28.75 -6.50 1.21
N GLY A 44 27.45 -6.63 1.47
CA GLY A 44 26.83 -6.40 2.78
C GLY A 44 26.54 -4.93 3.11
N GLU A 45 26.76 -4.02 2.17
CA GLU A 45 26.52 -2.58 2.34
C GLU A 45 25.04 -2.26 2.07
N THR A 46 24.41 -1.50 2.96
CA THR A 46 23.03 -1.06 2.77
C THR A 46 22.94 -0.06 1.61
N CYS A 47 22.03 -0.32 0.68
CA CYS A 47 21.77 0.55 -0.47
C CYS A 47 20.33 1.08 -0.51
N PHE A 48 19.46 0.54 0.32
CA PHE A 48 18.05 0.91 0.38
C PHE A 48 17.64 0.86 1.84
N LEU A 49 17.11 1.96 2.37
CA LEU A 49 16.39 2.00 3.63
C LEU A 49 14.95 2.42 3.37
N ALA A 50 14.02 1.74 4.02
CA ALA A 50 12.61 2.06 3.99
C ALA A 50 11.97 1.79 5.34
N ASP A 51 11.34 2.80 5.90
CA ASP A 51 10.39 2.66 6.99
C ASP A 51 8.99 2.91 6.42
N LEU A 52 8.09 1.93 6.53
CA LEU A 52 6.81 1.94 5.82
C LEU A 52 5.68 1.48 6.74
N ALA A 53 4.55 2.18 6.72
CA ALA A 53 3.26 1.65 7.14
C ALA A 53 2.30 1.79 5.96
N ALA A 54 1.70 0.69 5.53
CA ALA A 54 0.86 0.66 4.35
C ALA A 54 -0.37 -0.23 4.53
N THR A 55 -1.44 0.11 3.82
CA THR A 55 -2.68 -0.68 3.75
C THR A 55 -2.97 -1.04 2.29
N PHE A 56 -3.37 -2.29 2.05
CA PHE A 56 -3.86 -2.76 0.76
C PHE A 56 -5.37 -2.88 0.83
N ARG A 57 -6.07 -2.19 -0.07
CA ARG A 57 -7.51 -2.36 -0.24
C ARG A 57 -7.77 -3.04 -1.58
N ILE A 58 -8.06 -4.32 -1.54
CA ILE A 58 -8.21 -5.17 -2.71
C ILE A 58 -9.70 -5.36 -3.00
N ARG A 59 -10.15 -4.95 -4.19
CA ARG A 59 -11.51 -5.23 -4.66
C ARG A 59 -11.49 -6.45 -5.55
N TYR A 60 -12.38 -7.40 -5.28
CA TYR A 60 -12.45 -8.68 -5.99
C TYR A 60 -13.90 -9.03 -6.33
N VAL A 61 -14.08 -9.82 -7.38
CA VAL A 61 -15.41 -10.28 -7.83
C VAL A 61 -15.71 -11.61 -7.16
N LYS A 62 -16.93 -11.76 -6.66
CA LYS A 62 -17.44 -12.98 -6.05
C LYS A 62 -18.11 -13.90 -7.07
N THR A 63 -18.38 -15.15 -6.67
CA THR A 63 -19.07 -16.17 -7.49
C THR A 63 -20.46 -15.73 -7.97
N ASP A 64 -21.14 -14.86 -7.22
CA ASP A 64 -22.43 -14.25 -7.56
C ASP A 64 -22.34 -13.04 -8.51
N ASN A 65 -21.15 -12.73 -9.04
CA ASN A 65 -20.81 -11.56 -9.86
C ASN A 65 -20.96 -10.20 -9.14
N THR A 66 -21.14 -10.18 -7.82
CA THR A 66 -21.01 -8.94 -7.05
C THR A 66 -19.54 -8.67 -6.70
N THR A 67 -19.22 -7.44 -6.31
CA THR A 67 -17.87 -7.06 -5.88
C THR A 67 -17.80 -6.99 -4.36
N ALA A 68 -16.73 -7.52 -3.79
CA ALA A 68 -16.35 -7.35 -2.39
C ALA A 68 -15.01 -6.61 -2.30
N ALA A 69 -14.70 -6.09 -1.10
CA ALA A 69 -13.42 -5.48 -0.81
C ALA A 69 -12.83 -6.12 0.46
N ALA A 70 -11.53 -6.36 0.43
CA ALA A 70 -10.77 -6.79 1.58
C ALA A 70 -9.65 -5.79 1.85
N GLU A 71 -9.44 -5.46 3.12
CA GLU A 71 -8.41 -4.53 3.56
C GLU A 71 -7.38 -5.26 4.42
N TYR A 72 -6.10 -5.03 4.13
CA TYR A 72 -4.98 -5.66 4.82
C TYR A 72 -3.92 -4.62 5.13
N ALA A 73 -3.62 -4.45 6.42
CA ALA A 73 -2.43 -3.72 6.85
C ALA A 73 -1.18 -4.56 6.53
N LEU A 74 -0.18 -3.93 5.91
CA LEU A 74 1.14 -4.52 5.73
C LEU A 74 1.79 -4.70 7.11
N PRO A 75 2.17 -5.93 7.50
CA PRO A 75 2.80 -6.16 8.80
C PRO A 75 4.17 -5.46 8.90
N GLY A 76 4.52 -4.96 10.09
CA GLY A 76 5.83 -4.36 10.33
C GLY A 76 7.01 -5.34 10.26
N ASN A 77 6.74 -6.65 10.29
CA ASN A 77 7.74 -7.73 10.29
C ASN A 77 7.81 -8.49 8.95
N CYS A 78 7.50 -7.84 7.83
CA CYS A 78 7.64 -8.45 6.51
C CYS A 78 9.09 -8.85 6.21
N SER A 79 9.25 -9.88 5.38
CA SER A 79 10.57 -10.35 4.95
C SER A 79 10.99 -9.66 3.66
N VAL A 80 12.21 -9.10 3.62
CA VAL A 80 12.81 -8.57 2.40
C VAL A 80 13.23 -9.73 1.50
N ALA A 81 12.67 -9.80 0.30
CA ALA A 81 12.92 -10.85 -0.66
C ALA A 81 14.32 -10.76 -1.29
N TYR A 82 14.86 -11.88 -1.77
CA TYR A 82 16.20 -11.93 -2.36
C TYR A 82 16.27 -11.23 -3.73
N GLU A 83 15.12 -11.03 -4.38
CA GLU A 83 14.94 -10.27 -5.61
C GLU A 83 14.96 -8.75 -5.37
N SER A 84 15.02 -8.29 -4.12
CA SER A 84 15.30 -6.89 -3.81
C SER A 84 16.72 -6.56 -4.26
N THR A 85 16.89 -5.50 -5.05
CA THR A 85 18.17 -5.18 -5.68
C THR A 85 18.69 -3.80 -5.31
N CYS A 86 20.02 -3.77 -5.15
CA CYS A 86 20.77 -2.54 -5.14
C CYS A 86 21.17 -2.15 -6.57
N PRO A 87 21.24 -0.85 -6.88
CA PRO A 87 21.77 -0.37 -8.15
C PRO A 87 23.24 -0.78 -8.31
N ASN A 88 23.60 -1.48 -9.38
CA ASN A 88 25.01 -1.63 -9.75
C ASN A 88 25.55 -0.36 -10.43
N ARG A 89 26.40 0.39 -9.71
CA ARG A 89 27.04 1.61 -10.24
C ARG A 89 27.93 1.35 -11.46
N LEU A 90 28.52 0.17 -11.56
CA LEU A 90 29.43 -0.17 -12.66
C LEU A 90 28.69 -0.43 -13.97
N ASP A 91 27.47 -0.96 -13.87
CA ASP A 91 26.66 -1.35 -15.02
C ASP A 91 25.71 -0.23 -15.48
N GLY A 92 25.81 0.96 -14.85
CA GLY A 92 24.95 2.09 -15.16
C GLY A 92 23.51 1.93 -14.64
N GLU A 93 23.25 0.94 -13.77
CA GLU A 93 21.92 0.70 -13.24
C GLU A 93 21.44 1.92 -12.44
N ASN A 94 20.23 2.35 -12.78
CA ASN A 94 19.57 3.50 -12.19
C ASN A 94 18.31 3.11 -11.42
N GLN A 95 18.18 1.83 -11.05
CA GLN A 95 17.03 1.30 -10.34
C GLN A 95 17.44 0.67 -9.02
N ALA A 96 16.58 0.83 -8.02
CA ALA A 96 16.68 0.13 -6.74
C ALA A 96 15.30 -0.48 -6.44
N VAL A 97 15.29 -1.74 -6.00
CA VAL A 97 14.06 -2.52 -5.82
C VAL A 97 13.96 -2.98 -4.37
N LEU A 98 12.77 -2.79 -3.81
CA LEU A 98 12.35 -3.39 -2.54
C LEU A 98 11.16 -4.33 -2.82
N LEU A 99 11.32 -5.61 -2.47
CA LEU A 99 10.27 -6.61 -2.51
C LEU A 99 10.06 -7.16 -1.09
N LEU A 100 8.82 -7.14 -0.61
CA LEU A 100 8.43 -7.53 0.74
C LEU A 100 7.38 -8.62 0.71
N HIS A 101 7.63 -9.76 1.38
CA HIS A 101 6.64 -10.81 1.63
C HIS A 101 6.04 -10.67 3.03
N VAL A 102 4.72 -10.82 3.13
CA VAL A 102 4.07 -10.93 4.44
C VAL A 102 4.44 -12.26 5.11
N PRO A 103 4.54 -12.33 6.44
CA PRO A 103 5.14 -13.48 7.13
C PRO A 103 4.31 -14.78 7.04
N TRP A 104 3.03 -14.69 6.69
CA TRP A 104 2.12 -15.83 6.58
C TRP A 104 1.85 -16.29 5.14
N ASP A 105 2.26 -15.52 4.12
CA ASP A 105 2.01 -15.85 2.72
C ASP A 105 3.10 -15.25 1.81
N TRP A 106 3.87 -16.11 1.16
CA TRP A 106 4.92 -15.69 0.23
C TRP A 106 4.36 -15.13 -1.08
N ASP A 107 3.11 -15.45 -1.39
CA ASP A 107 2.42 -14.96 -2.58
C ASP A 107 1.62 -13.69 -2.30
N PHE A 108 1.79 -13.07 -1.12
CA PHE A 108 1.22 -11.79 -0.74
C PHE A 108 2.34 -10.81 -0.35
N GLY A 109 2.37 -9.64 -1.01
CA GLY A 109 3.31 -8.60 -0.61
C GLY A 109 3.30 -7.32 -1.43
N LEU A 110 4.42 -6.60 -1.32
CA LEU A 110 4.64 -5.28 -1.90
C LEU A 110 5.96 -5.25 -2.67
N TYR A 111 5.92 -4.72 -3.90
CA TYR A 111 7.10 -4.42 -4.71
C TYR A 111 7.13 -2.93 -5.02
N LEU A 112 8.26 -2.30 -4.74
CA LEU A 112 8.54 -0.90 -5.04
C LEU A 112 9.82 -0.80 -5.86
N ARG A 113 9.75 -0.10 -7.00
CA ARG A 113 10.93 0.22 -7.80
C ARG A 113 11.14 1.71 -7.82
N PHE A 114 12.29 2.13 -7.30
CA PHE A 114 12.76 3.50 -7.39
C PHE A 114 13.69 3.65 -8.59
N SER A 115 13.56 4.75 -9.31
CA SER A 115 14.47 5.13 -10.39
C SER A 115 15.22 6.41 -10.04
N ARG A 116 16.39 6.59 -10.64
CA ARG A 116 17.15 7.84 -10.60
C ARG A 116 17.52 8.33 -11.99
N GLU A 117 17.73 9.64 -12.11
CA GLU A 117 18.02 10.27 -13.42
C GLU A 117 19.44 9.93 -13.91
N LYS A 118 20.45 10.10 -13.05
CA LYS A 118 21.87 9.88 -13.37
C LYS A 118 22.63 9.33 -12.17
N LEU A 119 23.79 8.72 -12.42
CA LEU A 119 24.66 8.19 -11.34
C LEU A 119 25.22 9.29 -10.42
N VAL A 120 25.37 10.52 -10.93
CA VAL A 120 26.06 11.64 -10.24
C VAL A 120 25.09 12.65 -9.66
N MET A 121 23.90 12.79 -10.24
CA MET A 121 22.80 13.62 -9.75
C MET A 121 21.71 12.68 -9.26
N GLU A 122 21.66 12.49 -7.94
CA GLU A 122 20.79 11.52 -7.28
C GLU A 122 19.36 12.07 -7.13
N HIS A 123 18.76 12.52 -8.22
CA HIS A 123 17.31 12.75 -8.22
C HIS A 123 16.65 11.38 -8.34
N PHE A 124 15.86 11.01 -7.34
CA PHE A 124 15.13 9.76 -7.35
C PHE A 124 13.63 9.95 -7.18
N TRP A 125 12.87 8.97 -7.63
CA TRP A 125 11.42 8.91 -7.50
C TRP A 125 10.95 7.44 -7.49
N LEU A 126 9.76 7.20 -6.96
CA LEU A 126 9.05 5.93 -7.11
C LEU A 126 8.58 5.83 -8.56
N ALA A 127 9.04 4.80 -9.27
CA ALA A 127 8.78 4.59 -10.70
C ALA A 127 7.75 3.48 -10.97
N GLU A 128 7.65 2.51 -10.05
CA GLU A 128 6.65 1.46 -10.10
C GLU A 128 6.30 0.96 -8.71
N ALA A 129 5.01 0.68 -8.52
CA ALA A 129 4.48 0.02 -7.34
C ALA A 129 3.59 -1.15 -7.79
N VAL A 130 3.75 -2.30 -7.13
CA VAL A 130 2.95 -3.50 -7.37
C VAL A 130 2.55 -4.06 -6.01
N VAL A 131 1.26 -4.34 -5.85
CA VAL A 131 0.80 -5.23 -4.78
C VAL A 131 0.62 -6.58 -5.45
N TYR A 132 1.06 -7.66 -4.81
CA TYR A 132 0.81 -9.00 -5.31
C TYR A 132 0.13 -9.83 -4.23
N TYR A 133 -0.79 -10.69 -4.64
CA TYR A 133 -1.59 -11.52 -3.74
C TYR A 133 -2.15 -12.73 -4.47
N ARG A 134 -2.37 -13.81 -3.74
CA ARG A 134 -3.23 -14.93 -4.16
C ARG A 134 -4.61 -14.76 -3.56
N GLN A 135 -5.68 -15.02 -4.33
CA GLN A 135 -7.05 -15.04 -3.78
C GLN A 135 -7.32 -16.32 -2.96
N ASP A 136 -6.61 -16.48 -1.84
CA ASP A 136 -6.81 -17.56 -0.88
C ASP A 136 -8.26 -17.49 -0.32
N PRO A 137 -9.04 -18.59 -0.33
CA PRO A 137 -10.43 -18.58 0.15
C PRO A 137 -10.61 -18.15 1.62
N SER A 138 -9.58 -18.28 2.46
CA SER A 138 -9.60 -17.81 3.85
C SER A 138 -9.52 -16.29 3.96
N LEU A 139 -8.91 -15.63 2.98
CA LEU A 139 -8.75 -14.18 2.90
C LEU A 139 -9.82 -13.55 1.99
N PHE A 140 -10.16 -14.21 0.90
CA PHE A 140 -11.09 -13.76 -0.14
C PHE A 140 -12.25 -14.75 -0.29
N PRO A 141 -13.18 -14.80 0.67
CA PRO A 141 -14.30 -15.73 0.62
C PRO A 141 -15.16 -15.47 -0.61
N ASP A 142 -15.63 -16.57 -1.21
CA ASP A 142 -16.45 -16.59 -2.43
C ASP A 142 -15.81 -15.90 -3.64
N ALA A 143 -14.49 -15.71 -3.66
CA ALA A 143 -13.79 -15.17 -4.81
C ALA A 143 -14.11 -15.98 -6.07
N LYS A 144 -14.39 -15.27 -7.17
CA LYS A 144 -14.70 -15.87 -8.47
C LYS A 144 -13.51 -16.65 -9.06
N PHE A 145 -12.29 -16.25 -8.71
CA PHE A 145 -11.04 -16.86 -9.16
C PHE A 145 -10.19 -17.30 -7.96
N PRO A 146 -10.66 -18.30 -7.18
CA PRO A 146 -9.97 -18.73 -5.97
C PRO A 146 -8.59 -19.28 -6.31
N ASN A 147 -7.61 -18.98 -5.47
CA ASN A 147 -6.19 -19.34 -5.62
C ASN A 147 -5.48 -18.76 -6.86
N HIS A 148 -6.13 -17.86 -7.61
CA HIS A 148 -5.48 -17.18 -8.72
C HIS A 148 -4.55 -16.08 -8.20
N PHE A 149 -3.44 -15.86 -8.91
CA PHE A 149 -2.41 -14.90 -8.54
C PHE A 149 -2.59 -13.59 -9.28
N PHE A 150 -2.60 -12.51 -8.52
CA PHE A 150 -2.89 -11.17 -8.97
C PHE A 150 -1.74 -10.24 -8.60
N SER A 151 -1.26 -9.45 -9.56
CA SER A 151 -0.24 -8.41 -9.37
C SER A 151 -0.67 -7.08 -10.00
N PRO A 152 -1.68 -6.36 -9.48
CA PRO A 152 -2.01 -5.04 -9.99
C PRO A 152 -0.82 -4.11 -9.83
N PHE A 153 -0.55 -3.29 -10.85
CA PHE A 153 0.61 -2.42 -10.84
C PHE A 153 0.29 -1.02 -11.34
N LEU A 154 1.20 -0.11 -11.02
CA LEU A 154 1.24 1.24 -11.56
C LEU A 154 2.69 1.56 -11.88
N ASN A 155 2.94 1.90 -13.14
CA ASN A 155 4.27 2.17 -13.66
C ASN A 155 4.35 3.61 -14.20
N ASN A 156 5.55 4.01 -14.65
CA ASN A 156 5.82 5.36 -15.12
C ASN A 156 5.47 6.45 -14.08
N LEU A 157 5.53 6.06 -12.81
CA LEU A 157 5.33 6.98 -11.69
C LEU A 157 6.48 7.97 -11.62
N ARG A 158 6.17 9.16 -11.10
CA ARG A 158 7.15 10.18 -10.72
C ARG A 158 6.84 10.75 -9.33
N GLU A 159 6.32 9.88 -8.47
CA GLU A 159 5.96 10.19 -7.10
C GLU A 159 7.16 10.11 -6.17
N MET A 160 7.05 10.71 -4.98
CA MET A 160 8.12 10.72 -3.97
C MET A 160 9.44 11.33 -4.50
N GLU A 161 9.34 12.26 -5.45
CA GLU A 161 10.51 12.88 -6.08
C GLU A 161 11.36 13.59 -5.03
N THR A 162 12.61 13.16 -4.92
CA THR A 162 13.57 13.69 -3.96
C THR A 162 14.86 14.07 -4.65
N ARG A 163 15.26 15.33 -4.44
CA ARG A 163 16.54 15.85 -4.93
C ARG A 163 17.65 15.46 -3.97
N SER A 164 18.32 14.34 -4.23
CA SER A 164 19.60 14.00 -3.58
C SER A 164 20.76 14.45 -4.47
N GLY A 165 21.82 14.91 -3.85
CA GLY A 165 23.06 15.28 -4.52
C GLY A 165 24.24 14.57 -3.90
N PHE A 166 25.33 14.44 -4.64
CA PHE A 166 26.54 13.73 -4.19
C PHE A 166 27.03 14.16 -2.79
N PHE A 167 26.96 15.46 -2.48
CA PHE A 167 27.37 16.02 -1.19
C PHE A 167 26.21 16.21 -0.19
N ARG A 168 24.96 15.99 -0.61
CA ARG A 168 23.76 16.22 0.20
C ARG A 168 22.77 15.10 -0.08
N ARG A 169 22.97 13.99 0.62
CA ARG A 169 22.05 12.87 0.56
C ARG A 169 20.76 13.23 1.27
N ARG A 170 19.65 12.91 0.62
CA ARG A 170 18.31 13.16 1.16
C ARG A 170 17.49 11.90 1.08
N SER A 171 16.60 11.76 2.03
CA SER A 171 15.52 10.78 2.03
C SER A 171 14.21 11.49 1.70
N PHE A 172 13.24 10.72 1.24
CA PHE A 172 11.84 11.14 1.18
C PHE A 172 11.17 10.80 2.51
N LEU A 173 10.34 11.70 3.06
CA LEU A 173 9.55 11.45 4.26
C LEU A 173 8.13 11.99 4.04
N CYS A 174 7.13 11.16 4.32
CA CYS A 174 5.73 11.53 4.37
C CYS A 174 5.08 10.92 5.63
N GLU A 175 4.65 11.79 6.55
CA GLU A 175 4.04 11.42 7.84
C GLU A 175 2.55 11.73 7.90
N SER A 176 2.04 12.56 6.98
CA SER A 176 0.70 13.14 7.08
C SER A 176 -0.15 12.80 5.85
N GLY A 177 -0.94 11.73 5.97
CA GLY A 177 -2.07 11.48 5.09
C GLY A 177 -1.77 10.53 3.94
N LEU A 178 -2.58 9.45 3.92
CA LEU A 178 -2.92 8.58 2.81
C LEU A 178 -2.38 9.03 1.44
N THR A 179 -1.22 8.52 1.04
CA THR A 179 -0.85 8.50 -0.38
C THR A 179 -1.53 7.28 -1.01
N VAL A 180 -2.57 7.49 -1.80
CA VAL A 180 -3.35 6.43 -2.45
C VAL A 180 -2.86 6.22 -3.88
N PHE A 181 -2.37 5.02 -4.17
CA PHE A 181 -2.06 4.54 -5.50
C PHE A 181 -3.16 3.58 -5.96
N ASN A 182 -3.91 3.97 -6.99
CA ASN A 182 -4.88 3.08 -7.63
C ASN A 182 -4.14 2.17 -8.61
N LEU A 183 -3.92 0.91 -8.21
CA LEU A 183 -3.24 -0.09 -9.01
C LEU A 183 -4.25 -0.82 -9.90
N THR A 184 -3.90 -1.00 -11.16
CA THR A 184 -4.80 -1.59 -12.16
C THR A 184 -4.13 -2.78 -12.85
N PHE A 185 -4.95 -3.65 -13.44
CA PHE A 185 -4.49 -4.68 -14.35
C PHE A 185 -4.70 -4.21 -15.78
N PRO A 186 -3.63 -4.10 -16.59
CA PRO A 186 -3.79 -3.75 -18.00
C PRO A 186 -4.48 -4.88 -18.78
N TYR A 187 -4.40 -6.12 -18.32
CA TYR A 187 -4.96 -7.26 -19.02
C TYR A 187 -5.23 -8.44 -18.08
N PHE A 188 -6.47 -8.95 -18.11
CA PHE A 188 -6.88 -10.18 -17.43
C PHE A 188 -7.69 -11.02 -18.41
N ASP A 189 -7.03 -11.99 -19.06
CA ASP A 189 -7.59 -12.82 -20.14
C ASP A 189 -8.78 -13.70 -19.68
N GLU A 190 -8.77 -14.12 -18.42
CA GLU A 190 -9.69 -15.15 -17.94
C GLU A 190 -11.12 -14.64 -17.72
N ALA A 191 -11.33 -13.32 -17.68
CA ALA A 191 -12.66 -12.74 -17.50
C ALA A 191 -12.79 -11.34 -18.13
N PRO A 192 -13.24 -11.24 -19.40
CA PRO A 192 -13.44 -9.95 -20.05
C PRO A 192 -14.42 -9.09 -19.24
N GLY A 193 -13.96 -7.89 -18.84
CA GLY A 193 -14.73 -6.92 -18.06
C GLY A 193 -14.56 -7.01 -16.54
N VAL A 194 -13.83 -7.99 -16.01
CA VAL A 194 -13.44 -8.04 -14.60
C VAL A 194 -11.99 -7.58 -14.47
N HIS A 195 -11.81 -6.36 -13.99
CA HIS A 195 -10.50 -5.83 -13.64
C HIS A 195 -10.40 -5.81 -12.12
N PRO A 196 -9.68 -6.76 -11.51
CA PRO A 196 -9.32 -6.59 -10.11
C PRO A 196 -8.59 -5.25 -9.98
N ASN A 197 -8.81 -4.55 -8.89
CA ASN A 197 -8.05 -3.34 -8.59
C ASN A 197 -7.69 -3.34 -7.12
N ALA A 198 -6.52 -2.80 -6.83
CA ALA A 198 -6.03 -2.64 -5.48
C ALA A 198 -5.67 -1.18 -5.27
N ASP A 199 -6.05 -0.64 -4.13
CA ASP A 199 -5.52 0.63 -3.67
C ASP A 199 -4.36 0.32 -2.73
N LEU A 200 -3.17 0.84 -3.04
CA LEU A 200 -2.03 0.86 -2.15
C LEU A 200 -2.03 2.20 -1.42
N ILE A 201 -2.12 2.13 -0.11
CA ILE A 201 -2.23 3.29 0.76
C ILE A 201 -0.98 3.34 1.62
N PHE A 202 -0.22 4.43 1.56
CA PHE A 202 0.84 4.68 2.55
C PHE A 202 0.32 5.62 3.64
N ASP A 203 0.32 5.11 4.87
CA ASP A 203 0.05 5.86 6.09
C ASP A 203 1.32 6.56 6.60
N TYR A 204 2.46 5.91 6.38
CA TYR A 204 3.79 6.43 6.66
C TYR A 204 4.79 5.91 5.64
N ILE A 205 5.68 6.78 5.17
CA ILE A 205 6.83 6.35 4.38
C ILE A 205 8.04 7.27 4.59
N HIS A 206 9.15 6.67 4.99
CA HIS A 206 10.47 7.27 4.99
C HIS A 206 11.40 6.38 4.17
N VAL A 207 11.89 6.87 3.03
CA VAL A 207 12.67 6.05 2.10
C VAL A 207 13.92 6.76 1.60
N GLN A 208 15.02 6.00 1.55
CA GLN A 208 16.29 6.41 0.98
C GLN A 208 16.86 5.27 0.11
N PRO A 209 16.56 5.28 -1.19
CA PRO A 209 17.11 4.33 -2.14
C PRO A 209 18.55 4.73 -2.57
N PHE A 210 19.25 3.79 -3.19
CA PHE A 210 20.60 3.90 -3.76
C PHE A 210 21.79 3.97 -2.78
N ASP A 211 22.02 5.10 -2.11
CA ASP A 211 23.26 5.32 -1.32
C ASP A 211 22.94 5.75 0.12
N VAL A 212 23.17 4.83 1.04
CA VAL A 212 22.92 5.00 2.47
C VAL A 212 24.27 5.02 3.19
N ARG A 213 24.55 6.08 3.95
CA ARG A 213 25.71 6.15 4.86
C ARG A 213 25.22 6.53 6.24
N TYR A 214 25.72 5.78 7.23
CA TYR A 214 25.60 6.09 8.65
C TYR A 214 26.71 7.05 9.08
#